data_AF-A0A1I2DWY5-F1
#
_entry.id   AF-A0A1I2DWY5-F1
#
_cell.length_a   1.000
_cell.length_b   1.000
_cell.length_c   1.000
_cell.angle_alpha   90.00
_cell.angle_beta   90.00
_cell.angle_gamma   90.00
#
_symmetry.space_group_name_H-M   'P 1'
#
loop_
_entity.id
_entity.type
_entity.pdbx_description
1 polymer ?
#
loop_
_entity_poly.entity_id
_entity_poly.type
_entity_poly.pdbx_seq_one_letter_code
_entity_poly.pdbx_strand_id
1 'polypeptide(L)'
;MQFAQNKYLKMVNGKLEELLTTHESWKKGLKVLEDENIHFKTRLAQILKTEPNKEQLEVLEYFQNKFLKTDEQISLLRHEIREQQYFLQPASNTNGLQLRKSIDMQKRLEVKIIIITENFDNLRISFNDYLSDNFS
;
A
#
# COMPACT_ATOMS: atom_id res chain seq x y z
N MET A 1 -43.68 -0.76 -8.05
CA MET A 1 -42.55 0.16 -7.74
C MET A 1 -41.68 -0.31 -6.56
N GLN A 2 -42.24 -0.75 -5.43
CA GLN A 2 -41.45 -1.18 -4.25
C GLN A 2 -40.43 -2.30 -4.51
N PHE A 3 -40.71 -3.27 -5.39
CA PHE A 3 -39.79 -4.38 -5.68
C PHE A 3 -38.49 -3.96 -6.38
N ALA A 4 -38.55 -2.99 -7.31
CA ALA A 4 -37.36 -2.49 -8.02
C ALA A 4 -36.45 -1.69 -7.08
N GLN A 5 -37.05 -0.93 -6.16
CA GLN A 5 -36.34 -0.13 -5.16
C GLN A 5 -35.64 -1.01 -4.12
N ASN A 6 -36.26 -2.11 -3.71
CA ASN A 6 -35.69 -3.06 -2.75
C ASN A 6 -34.51 -3.86 -3.36
N LYS A 7 -34.62 -4.24 -4.65
CA LYS A 7 -33.53 -4.90 -5.39
C LYS A 7 -32.31 -3.98 -5.58
N TYR A 8 -32.55 -2.70 -5.86
CA TYR A 8 -31.50 -1.68 -6.01
C TYR A 8 -30.72 -1.48 -4.70
N LEU A 9 -31.42 -1.32 -3.58
CA LEU A 9 -30.80 -1.15 -2.25
C LEU A 9 -29.94 -2.36 -1.86
N LYS A 10 -30.41 -3.58 -2.13
CA LYS A 10 -29.64 -4.81 -1.86
C LYS A 10 -28.34 -4.88 -2.67
N MET A 11 -28.39 -4.47 -3.94
CA MET A 11 -27.20 -4.45 -4.82
C MET A 11 -26.18 -3.37 -4.38
N VAL A 12 -26.65 -2.19 -3.98
CA VAL A 12 -25.80 -1.11 -3.48
C VAL A 12 -25.12 -1.51 -2.17
N ASN A 13 -25.84 -2.15 -1.26
CA ASN A 13 -25.27 -2.63 0.00
C ASN A 13 -24.20 -3.71 -0.23
N GLY A 14 -24.45 -4.69 -1.10
CA GLY A 14 -23.44 -5.71 -1.42
C GLY A 14 -22.17 -5.10 -2.03
N LYS A 15 -22.31 -4.10 -2.91
CA LYS A 15 -21.14 -3.41 -3.50
C LYS A 15 -20.37 -2.59 -2.47
N LEU A 16 -21.06 -1.98 -1.51
CA LEU A 16 -20.43 -1.25 -0.41
C LEU A 16 -19.64 -2.18 0.51
N GLU A 17 -20.20 -3.35 0.86
CA GLU A 17 -19.52 -4.37 1.66
C GLU A 17 -18.26 -4.90 0.97
N GLU A 18 -18.30 -5.14 -0.35
CA GLU A 18 -17.12 -5.50 -1.15
C GLU A 18 -16.02 -4.43 -1.04
N LEU A 19 -16.38 -3.16 -1.24
CA LEU A 19 -15.42 -2.04 -1.18
C LEU A 19 -14.77 -1.93 0.20
N LEU A 20 -15.56 -2.02 1.27
CA LEU A 20 -15.06 -1.96 2.64
C LEU A 20 -14.14 -3.16 2.96
N THR A 21 -14.50 -4.35 2.51
CA THR A 21 -13.67 -5.56 2.68
C THR A 21 -12.32 -5.41 1.97
N THR A 22 -12.32 -4.88 0.74
CA THR A 22 -11.10 -4.59 0.00
C THR A 22 -10.22 -3.56 0.72
N HIS A 23 -10.82 -2.50 1.31
CA HIS A 23 -10.06 -1.50 2.07
C HIS A 23 -9.34 -2.10 3.27
N GLU A 24 -10.03 -2.95 4.03
CA GLU A 24 -9.43 -3.62 5.18
C GLU A 24 -8.30 -4.58 4.75
N SER A 25 -8.46 -5.25 3.60
CA SER A 25 -7.37 -6.04 3.01
C SER A 25 -6.15 -5.17 2.67
N TRP A 26 -6.35 -4.04 1.99
CA TRP A 26 -5.26 -3.12 1.64
C TRP A 26 -4.57 -2.52 2.86
N LYS A 27 -5.31 -2.13 3.90
CA LYS A 27 -4.71 -1.65 5.15
C LYS A 27 -3.81 -2.69 5.79
N LYS A 28 -4.25 -3.95 5.83
CA LYS A 28 -3.44 -5.06 6.34
C LYS A 28 -2.20 -5.28 5.47
N GLY A 29 -2.36 -5.31 4.14
CA GLY A 29 -1.23 -5.44 3.20
C GLY A 29 -0.20 -4.33 3.34
N LEU A 30 -0.63 -3.07 3.40
CA LEU A 30 0.25 -1.93 3.62
C LEU A 30 0.98 -1.99 4.96
N LYS A 31 0.34 -2.52 6.01
CA LYS A 31 0.98 -2.73 7.31
C LYS A 31 2.07 -3.81 7.24
N VAL A 32 1.80 -4.91 6.55
CA VAL A 32 2.82 -5.96 6.33
C VAL A 32 4.02 -5.38 5.56
N LEU A 33 3.77 -4.63 4.48
CA LEU A 33 4.82 -3.95 3.72
C LEU A 33 5.61 -2.96 4.58
N GLU A 34 4.95 -2.22 5.47
CA GLU A 34 5.59 -1.29 6.41
C GLU A 34 6.52 -2.03 7.39
N ASP A 35 6.04 -3.12 7.98
CA ASP A 35 6.81 -3.94 8.92
C ASP A 35 8.04 -4.57 8.24
N GLU A 36 7.89 -5.08 7.00
CA GLU A 36 9.00 -5.60 6.21
C GLU A 36 10.00 -4.50 5.81
N ASN A 37 9.52 -3.32 5.42
CA ASN A 37 10.39 -2.18 5.09
C ASN A 37 11.22 -1.75 6.30
N ILE A 38 10.63 -1.75 7.50
CA ILE A 38 11.33 -1.49 8.77
C ILE A 38 12.39 -2.57 9.03
N HIS A 39 12.08 -3.84 8.77
CA HIS A 39 13.04 -4.93 8.90
C HIS A 39 14.28 -4.71 8.01
N PHE A 40 14.09 -4.40 6.72
CA PHE A 40 15.21 -4.17 5.81
C PHE A 40 16.03 -2.92 6.16
N LYS A 41 15.40 -1.81 6.56
CA LYS A 41 16.11 -0.63 7.06
C LYS A 41 16.94 -0.95 8.30
N THR A 42 16.41 -1.79 9.20
CA THR A 42 17.13 -2.23 10.40
C THR A 42 18.34 -3.08 10.03
N ARG A 43 18.19 -4.01 9.08
CA ARG A 43 19.29 -4.82 8.54
C ARG A 43 20.37 -3.95 7.89
N LEU A 44 19.97 -2.98 7.06
CA LEU A 44 20.87 -2.01 6.44
C LEU A 44 21.65 -1.23 7.49
N ALA A 45 20.99 -0.73 8.54
CA ALA A 45 21.64 -0.01 9.63
C ALA A 45 22.63 -0.89 10.43
N GLN A 46 22.40 -2.20 10.51
CA GLN A 46 23.36 -3.13 11.12
C GLN A 46 24.60 -3.30 10.25
N ILE A 47 24.44 -3.41 8.93
CA ILE A 47 25.55 -3.54 7.98
C ILE A 47 26.42 -2.28 7.95
N LEU A 48 25.81 -1.09 8.00
CA LEU A 48 26.58 0.16 8.05
C LEU A 48 27.52 0.25 9.27
N LYS A 49 27.29 -0.52 10.34
CA LYS A 49 28.17 -0.60 11.50
C LYS A 49 29.44 -1.42 11.26
N THR A 50 29.52 -2.18 10.17
CA THR A 50 30.70 -2.99 9.83
C THR A 50 31.72 -2.24 9.00
N GLU A 51 31.62 -0.91 8.92
CA GLU A 51 32.52 -0.03 8.16
C GLU A 51 32.69 -0.48 6.68
N PRO A 52 31.58 -0.53 5.90
CA PRO A 52 31.63 -0.93 4.50
C PRO A 52 32.56 -0.01 3.71
N ASN A 53 33.21 -0.58 2.69
CA ASN A 53 34.05 0.20 1.80
C ASN A 53 33.21 1.18 0.96
N LYS A 54 33.88 2.09 0.24
CA LYS A 54 33.19 3.14 -0.52
C LYS A 54 32.20 2.60 -1.56
N GLU A 55 32.56 1.56 -2.30
CA GLU A 55 31.70 0.95 -3.33
C GLU A 55 30.45 0.32 -2.70
N GLN A 56 30.63 -0.36 -1.57
CA GLN A 56 29.51 -0.92 -0.80
C GLN A 56 28.61 0.19 -0.24
N LEU A 57 29.19 1.30 0.25
CA LEU A 57 28.44 2.41 0.80
C LEU A 57 27.52 3.06 -0.25
N GLU A 58 28.00 3.26 -1.47
CA GLU A 58 27.19 3.82 -2.57
C GLU A 58 25.96 2.94 -2.88
N VAL A 59 26.13 1.61 -2.86
CA VAL A 59 25.02 0.67 -3.07
C VAL A 59 24.06 0.63 -1.88
N LEU A 60 24.57 0.68 -0.65
CA LEU A 60 23.74 0.75 0.55
C LEU A 60 22.92 2.06 0.60
N GLU A 61 23.49 3.19 0.19
CA GLU A 61 22.78 4.46 0.06
C GLU A 61 21.66 4.38 -0.99
N TYR A 62 21.90 3.69 -2.11
CA TYR A 62 20.85 3.42 -3.10
C TYR A 62 19.67 2.67 -2.48
N PHE A 63 19.92 1.59 -1.73
CA PHE A 63 18.87 0.83 -1.06
C PHE A 63 18.16 1.65 0.02
N GLN A 64 18.90 2.42 0.82
CA GLN A 64 18.33 3.31 1.83
C GLN A 64 17.33 4.28 1.20
N ASN A 65 17.69 4.93 0.10
CA ASN A 65 16.82 5.86 -0.61
C ASN A 65 15.55 5.18 -1.13
N LYS A 66 15.66 3.93 -1.60
CA LYS A 66 14.49 3.15 -2.05
C LYS A 66 13.57 2.80 -0.89
N PHE A 67 14.10 2.38 0.26
CA PHE A 67 13.28 2.09 1.44
C PHE A 67 12.58 3.35 1.98
N LEU A 68 13.24 4.50 1.97
CA LEU A 68 12.63 5.77 2.36
C LEU A 68 11.48 6.16 1.40
N LYS A 69 11.70 5.99 0.10
CA LYS A 69 10.65 6.22 -0.90
C LYS A 69 9.45 5.29 -0.71
N THR A 70 9.69 4.04 -0.32
CA THR A 70 8.62 3.09 0.04
C THR A 70 7.81 3.60 1.24
N ASP A 71 8.45 4.13 2.29
CA ASP A 71 7.74 4.70 3.45
C ASP A 71 6.79 5.84 3.02
N GLU A 72 7.27 6.74 2.16
CA GLU A 72 6.47 7.85 1.62
C GLU A 72 5.25 7.33 0.86
N GLN A 73 5.44 6.33 -0.01
CA GLN A 73 4.37 5.73 -0.79
C GLN A 73 3.35 5.01 0.09
N ILE A 74 3.79 4.26 1.10
CA ILE A 74 2.90 3.60 2.08
C ILE A 74 2.08 4.66 2.82
N SER A 75 2.72 5.74 3.29
CA SER A 75 2.05 6.82 4.02
C SER A 75 0.96 7.49 3.17
N LEU A 76 1.28 7.83 1.91
CA LEU A 76 0.33 8.40 0.96
C LEU A 76 -0.86 7.47 0.69
N LEU A 77 -0.61 6.18 0.48
CA LEU A 77 -1.69 5.20 0.24
C LEU A 77 -2.59 5.02 1.46
N ARG A 78 -2.02 5.01 2.67
CA ARG A 78 -2.82 4.97 3.90
C ARG A 78 -3.71 6.20 4.02
N HIS A 79 -3.23 7.37 3.62
CA HIS A 79 -4.03 8.59 3.58
C HIS A 79 -5.17 8.48 2.56
N GLU A 80 -4.87 8.10 1.31
CA GLU A 80 -5.86 7.95 0.25
C GLU A 80 -6.94 6.91 0.61
N ILE A 81 -6.58 5.78 1.22
CA ILE A 81 -7.56 4.78 1.68
C ILE A 81 -8.48 5.36 2.76
N ARG A 82 -7.94 6.14 3.71
CA ARG A 82 -8.76 6.80 4.75
C ARG A 82 -9.72 7.82 4.15
N GLU A 83 -9.26 8.64 3.20
CA GLU A 83 -10.11 9.58 2.49
C GLU A 83 -11.25 8.86 1.76
N GLN A 84 -10.94 7.77 1.05
CA GLN A 84 -11.97 6.99 0.37
C GLN A 84 -12.97 6.40 1.34
N GLN A 85 -12.51 5.85 2.47
CA GLN A 85 -13.38 5.29 3.50
C GLN A 85 -14.32 6.33 4.09
N TYR A 86 -13.87 7.59 4.26
CA TYR A 86 -14.72 8.69 4.69
C TYR A 86 -15.89 8.93 3.71
N PHE A 87 -15.64 8.88 2.40
CA PHE A 87 -16.69 9.02 1.37
C PHE A 87 -17.67 7.83 1.30
N LEU A 88 -17.35 6.70 1.94
CA LEU A 88 -18.17 5.49 1.96
C LEU A 88 -19.02 5.36 3.24
N GLN A 89 -18.93 6.29 4.19
CA GLN A 89 -19.66 6.18 5.45
C GLN A 89 -21.19 6.34 5.25
N PRO A 90 -22.04 5.62 6.01
CA PRO A 90 -23.50 5.74 5.91
C PRO A 90 -24.05 7.13 6.25
N ALA A 91 -23.30 7.94 7.02
CA ALA A 91 -23.69 9.29 7.41
C ALA A 91 -23.46 10.34 6.30
N SER A 92 -22.64 10.03 5.29
CA SER A 92 -22.62 10.79 4.06
C SER A 92 -23.89 10.45 3.27
N ASN A 93 -24.68 11.46 2.90
CA ASN A 93 -25.80 11.30 1.96
C ASN A 93 -25.25 10.88 0.59
N THR A 94 -24.92 9.59 0.44
CA THR A 94 -24.26 9.02 -0.74
C THR A 94 -25.20 9.09 -1.93
N ASN A 95 -25.14 10.21 -2.63
CA ASN A 95 -25.80 10.37 -3.92
C ASN A 95 -25.02 9.58 -5.00
N GLY A 96 -25.67 9.28 -6.13
CA GLY A 96 -25.06 8.47 -7.19
C GLY A 96 -23.73 9.03 -7.74
N LEU A 97 -23.47 10.34 -7.58
CA LEU A 97 -22.21 10.98 -7.95
C LEU A 97 -21.07 10.61 -6.98
N GLN A 98 -21.32 10.61 -5.67
CA GLN A 98 -20.34 10.19 -4.67
C GLN A 98 -19.96 8.72 -4.86
N LEU A 99 -20.94 7.84 -5.11
CA LEU A 99 -20.67 6.42 -5.37
C LEU A 99 -19.74 6.22 -6.59
N ARG A 100 -19.98 6.95 -7.70
CA ARG A 100 -19.10 6.89 -8.88
C ARG A 100 -17.68 7.35 -8.56
N LYS A 101 -17.52 8.47 -7.85
CA LYS A 101 -16.20 8.95 -7.42
C LYS A 101 -15.49 7.92 -6.55
N SER A 102 -16.19 7.29 -5.61
CA SER A 102 -15.62 6.25 -4.76
C SER A 102 -15.19 5.03 -5.56
N ILE A 103 -15.93 4.63 -6.61
CA ILE A 103 -15.55 3.53 -7.50
C ILE A 103 -14.30 3.91 -8.34
N ASP A 104 -14.22 5.12 -8.86
CA ASP A 104 -13.05 5.56 -9.64
C ASP A 104 -11.80 5.66 -8.76
N MET A 105 -11.96 6.14 -7.51
CA MET A 105 -10.90 6.15 -6.51
C MET A 105 -10.44 4.73 -6.16
N GLN A 106 -11.37 3.77 -6.06
CA GLN A 106 -11.06 2.35 -5.80
C GLN A 106 -10.11 1.80 -6.86
N LYS A 107 -10.43 1.98 -8.14
CA LYS A 107 -9.60 1.45 -9.25
C LYS A 107 -8.20 2.05 -9.24
N ARG A 108 -8.08 3.34 -8.93
CA ARG A 108 -6.77 4.01 -8.84
C ARG A 108 -5.96 3.47 -7.66
N LEU A 109 -6.60 3.28 -6.50
CA LEU A 109 -5.96 2.70 -5.34
C LEU A 109 -5.51 1.26 -5.59
N GLU A 110 -6.33 0.45 -6.24
CA GLU A 110 -6.01 -0.93 -6.61
C GLU A 110 -4.73 -0.99 -7.45
N VAL A 111 -4.65 -0.17 -8.51
CA VAL A 111 -3.45 -0.08 -9.35
C VAL A 111 -2.23 0.36 -8.53
N LYS A 112 -2.36 1.37 -7.66
CA LYS A 112 -1.23 1.83 -6.83
C LYS A 112 -0.78 0.77 -5.82
N ILE A 113 -1.70 0.02 -5.22
CA ILE A 113 -1.40 -1.08 -4.29
C ILE A 113 -0.65 -2.21 -4.99
N ILE A 114 -1.06 -2.57 -6.20
CA ILE A 114 -0.34 -3.56 -7.02
C ILE A 114 1.09 -3.08 -7.29
N ILE A 115 1.22 -1.85 -7.80
CA ILE A 115 2.53 -1.27 -8.16
C ILE A 115 3.48 -1.20 -6.96
N ILE A 116 3.01 -0.75 -5.79
CA ILE A 116 3.89 -0.66 -4.61
C ILE A 116 4.32 -2.05 -4.13
N THR A 117 3.42 -3.04 -4.19
CA THR A 117 3.73 -4.41 -3.79
C THR A 117 4.79 -5.02 -4.71
N GLU A 118 4.61 -4.92 -6.03
CA GLU A 118 5.57 -5.41 -7.02
C GLU A 118 6.93 -4.71 -6.90
N ASN A 119 6.94 -3.39 -6.73
CA ASN A 119 8.17 -2.63 -6.55
C ASN A 119 8.91 -3.03 -5.28
N PHE A 120 8.17 -3.25 -4.18
CA PHE A 120 8.77 -3.67 -2.92
C PHE A 120 9.32 -5.10 -2.99
N ASP A 121 8.62 -6.02 -3.65
CA ASP A 121 9.10 -7.38 -3.87
C ASP A 121 10.42 -7.39 -4.66
N ASN A 122 10.49 -6.60 -5.74
CA ASN A 122 11.72 -6.45 -6.52
C ASN A 122 12.85 -5.85 -5.67
N LEU A 123 12.56 -4.82 -4.88
CA LEU A 123 13.53 -4.19 -3.98
C LEU A 123 14.05 -5.18 -2.95
N ARG A 124 13.17 -5.98 -2.35
CA ARG A 124 13.50 -7.04 -1.39
C ARG A 124 14.43 -8.08 -2.01
N ILE A 125 14.10 -8.59 -3.19
CA ILE A 125 14.93 -9.58 -3.90
C ILE A 125 16.31 -8.98 -4.16
N SER A 126 16.37 -7.82 -4.80
CA SER A 126 17.64 -7.17 -5.13
C SER A 126 18.50 -6.87 -3.90
N PHE A 127 17.89 -6.47 -2.78
CA PHE A 127 18.61 -6.23 -1.55
C PHE A 127 19.17 -7.53 -0.96
N ASN A 128 18.36 -8.59 -0.89
CA ASN A 128 18.80 -9.88 -0.36
C ASN A 128 19.90 -10.51 -1.21
N ASP A 129 19.80 -10.43 -2.55
CA ASP A 129 20.84 -10.91 -3.46
C ASP A 129 22.15 -10.15 -3.21
N TYR A 130 22.08 -8.82 -3.14
CA TYR A 130 23.25 -8.00 -2.82
C TYR A 130 23.87 -8.36 -1.46
N LEU A 131 23.05 -8.59 -0.43
CA LEU A 131 23.54 -9.01 0.87
C LEU A 131 24.19 -10.38 0.83
N SER A 132 23.60 -11.33 0.08
CA SER A 132 24.15 -12.67 -0.07
C SER A 132 25.54 -12.63 -0.70
N ASP A 133 25.73 -11.78 -1.71
CA ASP A 133 26.98 -11.70 -2.47
C ASP A 133 28.10 -10.95 -1.73
N ASN A 134 27.76 -10.04 -0.81
CA ASN A 134 28.72 -9.09 -0.22
C ASN A 134 28.88 -9.23 1.31
N PHE A 135 27.92 -9.85 2.00
CA PHE A 135 27.84 -9.86 3.47
C PHE A 135 27.40 -11.22 4.06
N SER A 136 27.50 -12.32 3.29
CA SER A 136 27.28 -13.70 3.78
C SER A 136 28.44 -14.22 4.64
#